data_AF-A0A178ZH68-F1
#
_entry.id   AF-A0A178ZH68-F1
#
_cell.length_a   1.000
_cell.length_b   1.000
_cell.length_c   1.000
_cell.angle_alpha   90.00
_cell.angle_beta   90.00
_cell.angle_gamma   90.00
#
_symmetry.space_group_name_H-M   'P 1'
#
loop_
_entity.id
_entity.type
_entity.pdbx_description
1 polymer ?
#
loop_
_entity_poly.entity_id
_entity_poly.type
_entity_poly.pdbx_seq_one_letter_code
_entity_poly.pdbx_strand_id
1 'polypeptide(L)'
;MPISYDKWDRLEVSDDSDVEVHPNVDTKSFIRAKQHQIHEQRAQRKHEIETLKYERIINDGLLERINALLDALKRHQEDANKKNPDEVVFQSLIESAGDPAKDEPPKPPEGVYTHQKEQPRYSKMIGVLVDQVKKEVDEKKDTSTDRYADFLQGVNSHLTKVQKLQQDLLKRLAQLEKEATAKITSEDIHFGFDSTHINKSKPAPAPAGKTKAKEKTKTETVELLNAPKGLTSQTRDALKSGEGAVSSGAEADIEDDALLDKHEDEEEDEASMKLTPEGKQFAKIKLGDYRACLQFISEHPNIVNEETQNALMVEALNAQIEGQNTYAKTCVHQSLLIQYCRQLGRDGVGLFFKRITTKGHQAQQVFNKDLAETYERIKTSAARLQNEQGASSAGEEQIQLHAVDPGTEITINVPQADSDDPVEQEARKIFERFPPGLQRALESSSLDEVNKVLGKMSVDEAEEIVELLGQGGMLSLQEGLIDATSEEGQRKLKEIEEEERRRKEAEGLGEPGEAVSS
;
A
#
# COMPACT_ATOMS: atom_id res chain seq x y z
N MET A 1 -18.76 -58.41 0.78
CA MET A 1 -19.60 -57.75 -0.24
C MET A 1 -18.71 -57.37 -1.40
N PRO A 2 -19.11 -57.57 -2.67
CA PRO A 2 -18.32 -57.06 -3.78
C PRO A 2 -18.23 -55.53 -3.66
N ILE A 3 -17.04 -54.99 -3.86
CA ILE A 3 -16.82 -53.54 -3.92
C ILE A 3 -17.25 -53.12 -5.34
N SER A 4 -18.42 -52.51 -5.49
CA SER A 4 -18.94 -52.02 -6.77
C SER A 4 -18.61 -50.53 -6.94
N TYR A 5 -18.09 -50.18 -8.11
CA TYR A 5 -17.72 -48.81 -8.47
C TYR A 5 -18.66 -48.17 -9.50
N ASP A 6 -19.77 -48.86 -9.83
CA ASP A 6 -20.80 -48.51 -10.82
C ASP A 6 -21.39 -47.10 -10.64
N LYS A 7 -21.23 -46.51 -9.45
CA LYS A 7 -21.60 -45.11 -9.20
C LYS A 7 -20.88 -44.17 -10.17
N TRP A 8 -19.59 -44.42 -10.43
CA TRP A 8 -18.71 -43.54 -11.22
C TRP A 8 -18.76 -43.80 -12.72
N ASP A 9 -19.40 -44.88 -13.17
CA ASP A 9 -19.66 -45.13 -14.60
C ASP A 9 -20.62 -44.11 -15.24
N ARG A 10 -21.25 -43.27 -14.40
CA ARG A 10 -22.24 -42.26 -14.79
C ARG A 10 -21.65 -40.84 -14.89
N LEU A 11 -20.33 -40.68 -14.84
CA LEU A 11 -19.68 -39.37 -14.94
C LEU A 11 -19.83 -38.79 -16.36
N GLU A 12 -20.26 -37.53 -16.46
CA GLU A 12 -20.32 -36.79 -17.71
C GLU A 12 -19.37 -35.60 -17.69
N VAL A 13 -18.17 -35.81 -18.26
CA VAL A 13 -17.15 -34.78 -18.41
C VAL A 13 -17.39 -34.04 -19.73
N SER A 14 -17.63 -32.73 -19.66
CA SER A 14 -17.93 -31.90 -20.84
C SER A 14 -16.68 -31.52 -21.65
N ASP A 15 -15.51 -31.48 -21.00
CA ASP A 15 -14.20 -31.18 -21.61
C ASP A 15 -13.30 -32.43 -21.54
N ASP A 16 -13.77 -33.52 -22.16
CA ASP A 16 -13.04 -34.78 -22.24
C ASP A 16 -12.01 -34.71 -23.38
N SER A 17 -10.73 -34.53 -23.03
CA SER A 17 -9.61 -34.45 -23.96
C SER A 17 -9.31 -35.78 -24.66
N ASP A 18 -9.75 -36.89 -24.09
CA ASP A 18 -9.38 -38.25 -24.51
C ASP A 18 -10.41 -38.82 -25.50
N VAL A 19 -11.33 -37.99 -25.99
CA VAL A 19 -12.35 -38.43 -26.93
C VAL A 19 -11.72 -38.79 -28.28
N GLU A 20 -11.79 -40.07 -28.64
CA GLU A 20 -11.34 -40.56 -29.95
C GLU A 20 -12.25 -39.99 -31.04
N VAL A 21 -11.78 -38.96 -31.73
CA VAL A 21 -12.44 -38.41 -32.92
C VAL A 21 -11.93 -39.07 -34.18
N HIS A 22 -12.75 -39.05 -35.23
CA HIS A 22 -12.32 -39.52 -36.55
C HIS A 22 -11.11 -38.71 -37.05
N PRO A 23 -10.13 -39.31 -37.76
CA PRO A 23 -8.92 -38.62 -38.24
C PRO A 23 -9.12 -37.35 -39.07
N ASN A 24 -10.32 -37.11 -39.60
CA ASN A 24 -10.66 -35.93 -40.40
C ASN A 24 -11.38 -34.83 -39.61
N VAL A 25 -11.64 -35.03 -38.32
CA VAL A 25 -12.32 -34.07 -37.46
C VAL A 25 -11.28 -33.43 -36.55
N ASP A 26 -11.28 -32.10 -36.49
CA ASP A 26 -10.45 -31.39 -35.51
C ASP A 26 -11.00 -31.64 -34.10
N THR A 27 -10.19 -32.30 -33.28
CA THR A 27 -10.52 -32.67 -31.91
C THR A 27 -10.92 -31.45 -31.07
N LYS A 28 -10.27 -30.29 -31.24
CA LYS A 28 -10.53 -29.11 -30.40
C LYS A 28 -11.90 -28.49 -30.67
N SER A 29 -12.23 -28.31 -31.95
CA SER A 29 -13.54 -27.77 -32.34
C SER A 29 -14.67 -28.76 -32.02
N PHE A 30 -14.43 -30.06 -32.17
CA PHE A 30 -15.38 -31.10 -31.78
C PHE A 30 -15.68 -31.09 -30.27
N ILE A 31 -14.64 -31.06 -29.42
CA ILE A 31 -14.82 -30.99 -27.96
C ILE A 31 -15.63 -29.75 -27.57
N ARG A 32 -15.31 -28.58 -28.12
CA ARG A 32 -16.05 -27.34 -27.84
C ARG A 32 -17.51 -27.42 -28.30
N ALA A 33 -17.77 -27.97 -29.48
CA ALA A 33 -19.12 -28.14 -29.99
C ALA A 33 -19.93 -29.12 -29.12
N LYS A 34 -19.32 -30.23 -28.71
CA LYS A 34 -19.92 -31.23 -27.81
C LYS A 34 -20.18 -30.64 -26.42
N GLN A 35 -19.24 -29.86 -25.89
CA GLN A 35 -19.41 -29.11 -24.65
C GLN A 35 -20.64 -28.18 -24.73
N HIS A 36 -20.72 -27.34 -25.77
CA HIS A 36 -21.85 -26.45 -25.99
C HIS A 36 -23.17 -27.23 -26.07
N GLN A 37 -23.21 -28.31 -26.85
CA GLN A 37 -24.38 -29.17 -26.98
C GLN A 37 -24.82 -29.76 -25.63
N ILE A 38 -23.88 -30.23 -24.80
CA ILE A 38 -24.18 -30.78 -23.48
C ILE A 38 -24.74 -29.69 -22.56
N HIS A 39 -24.13 -28.50 -22.53
CA HIS A 39 -24.64 -27.38 -21.73
C HIS A 39 -26.02 -26.93 -22.20
N GLU A 40 -26.24 -26.87 -23.51
CA GLU A 40 -27.54 -26.50 -24.09
C GLU A 40 -28.62 -27.52 -23.72
N GLN A 41 -28.34 -28.82 -23.86
CA GLN A 41 -29.27 -29.88 -23.46
C GLN A 41 -29.57 -29.86 -21.96
N ARG A 42 -28.57 -29.57 -21.12
CA ARG A 42 -28.76 -29.44 -19.67
C ARG A 42 -29.62 -28.22 -19.33
N ALA A 43 -29.33 -27.08 -19.94
CA ALA A 43 -30.12 -25.85 -19.74
C ALA A 43 -31.57 -26.04 -20.20
N GLN A 44 -31.78 -26.65 -21.37
CA GLN A 44 -33.11 -27.01 -21.88
C GLN A 44 -33.84 -27.95 -20.92
N ARG A 45 -33.18 -29.01 -20.44
CA ARG A 45 -33.79 -29.97 -19.49
C ARG A 45 -34.15 -29.31 -18.17
N LYS A 46 -33.25 -28.50 -17.61
CA LYS A 46 -33.49 -27.77 -16.35
C LYS A 46 -34.68 -26.81 -16.50
N HIS A 47 -34.70 -26.06 -17.61
CA HIS A 47 -35.80 -25.18 -17.94
C HIS A 47 -37.13 -25.93 -18.11
N GLU A 48 -37.15 -27.07 -18.80
CA GLU A 48 -38.36 -27.91 -18.95
C GLU A 48 -38.84 -28.44 -17.60
N ILE A 49 -37.93 -28.89 -16.72
CA ILE A 49 -38.28 -29.34 -15.35
C ILE A 49 -38.90 -28.19 -14.54
N GLU A 50 -38.31 -27.00 -14.57
CA GLU A 50 -38.81 -25.82 -13.85
C GLU A 50 -40.18 -25.36 -14.39
N THR A 51 -40.35 -25.33 -15.72
CA THR A 51 -41.64 -25.04 -16.37
C THR A 51 -42.70 -26.05 -15.96
N LEU A 52 -42.44 -27.36 -16.04
CA LEU A 52 -43.41 -28.38 -15.67
C LEU A 52 -43.74 -28.35 -14.17
N LYS A 53 -42.77 -28.10 -13.29
CA LYS A 53 -43.01 -27.91 -11.85
C LYS A 53 -43.94 -26.74 -11.59
N TYR A 54 -43.79 -25.67 -12.35
CA TYR A 54 -44.62 -24.50 -12.24
C TYR A 54 -46.03 -24.71 -12.80
N GLU A 55 -46.15 -25.31 -13.99
CA GLU A 55 -47.42 -25.72 -14.59
C GLU A 55 -48.22 -26.66 -13.69
N ARG A 56 -47.53 -27.56 -12.98
CA ARG A 56 -48.16 -28.43 -11.98
C ARG A 56 -48.89 -27.61 -10.91
N ILE A 57 -48.26 -26.57 -10.38
CA ILE A 57 -48.83 -25.71 -9.33
C ILE A 57 -50.07 -24.97 -9.86
N ILE A 58 -50.01 -24.47 -11.10
CA ILE A 58 -51.15 -23.81 -11.75
C ILE A 58 -52.30 -24.80 -11.95
N ASN A 59 -52.02 -25.99 -12.49
CA ASN A 59 -53.03 -27.01 -12.73
C ASN A 59 -53.66 -27.50 -11.43
N ASP A 60 -52.90 -27.64 -10.34
CA ASP A 60 -53.43 -28.01 -9.02
C ASP A 60 -54.42 -26.94 -8.52
N GLY A 61 -54.07 -25.65 -8.63
CA GLY A 61 -54.98 -24.54 -8.27
C GLY A 61 -56.21 -24.44 -9.18
N LEU A 62 -56.07 -24.72 -10.47
CA LEU A 62 -57.17 -24.77 -11.42
C LEU A 62 -58.11 -25.94 -11.13
N LEU A 63 -57.57 -27.12 -10.81
CA LEU A 63 -58.36 -28.30 -10.41
C LEU A 63 -59.16 -28.03 -9.13
N GLU A 64 -58.58 -27.40 -8.12
CA GLU A 64 -59.29 -27.01 -6.89
C GLU A 64 -60.53 -26.17 -7.20
N ARG A 65 -60.40 -25.19 -8.10
CA ARG A 65 -61.50 -24.30 -8.46
C ARG A 65 -62.52 -24.92 -9.42
N ILE A 66 -62.11 -25.82 -10.32
CA ILE A 66 -63.06 -26.61 -11.12
C ILE A 66 -63.89 -27.52 -10.20
N ASN A 67 -63.27 -28.13 -9.19
CA ASN A 67 -64.00 -28.92 -8.20
C ASN A 67 -64.99 -28.05 -7.42
N ALA A 68 -64.58 -26.85 -6.99
CA ALA A 68 -65.47 -25.90 -6.33
C ALA A 68 -66.66 -25.48 -7.23
N LEU A 69 -66.42 -25.25 -8.52
CA LEU A 69 -67.48 -24.96 -9.51
C LEU A 69 -68.44 -26.14 -9.65
N LEU A 70 -67.93 -27.37 -9.75
CA LEU A 70 -68.77 -28.57 -9.83
C LEU A 70 -69.60 -28.78 -8.57
N ASP A 71 -69.04 -28.50 -7.39
CA ASP A 71 -69.78 -28.61 -6.14
C ASP A 71 -70.87 -27.53 -6.03
N ALA A 72 -70.60 -26.30 -6.47
CA ALA A 72 -71.60 -25.24 -6.57
C ALA A 72 -72.73 -25.60 -7.56
N LEU A 73 -72.38 -26.15 -8.73
CA LEU A 73 -73.36 -26.64 -9.71
C LEU A 73 -74.20 -27.81 -9.15
N LYS A 74 -73.62 -28.72 -8.37
CA LYS A 74 -74.41 -29.80 -7.74
C LYS A 74 -75.39 -29.27 -6.69
N ARG A 75 -75.00 -28.25 -5.90
CA ARG A 75 -75.86 -27.63 -4.88
C ARG A 75 -77.08 -26.94 -5.49
N HIS A 76 -76.90 -26.24 -6.61
CA HIS A 76 -77.99 -25.53 -7.29
C HIS A 76 -78.76 -26.38 -8.30
N GLN A 77 -78.59 -27.70 -8.29
CA GLN A 77 -79.29 -28.59 -9.21
C GLN A 77 -80.82 -28.53 -9.06
N GLU A 78 -81.34 -28.30 -7.84
CA GLU A 78 -82.79 -28.13 -7.62
C GLU A 78 -83.31 -26.77 -8.09
N ASP A 79 -82.46 -25.74 -8.08
CA ASP A 79 -82.80 -24.38 -8.54
C ASP A 79 -82.83 -24.29 -10.07
N ALA A 80 -82.09 -25.16 -10.76
CA ALA A 80 -82.08 -25.28 -12.21
C ALA A 80 -83.45 -25.65 -12.81
N ASN A 81 -84.34 -26.27 -12.02
CA ASN A 81 -85.71 -26.58 -12.43
C ASN A 81 -86.67 -25.37 -12.29
N LYS A 82 -86.26 -24.31 -11.57
CA LYS A 82 -87.10 -23.14 -11.25
C LYS A 82 -86.63 -21.86 -11.96
N LYS A 83 -85.35 -21.77 -12.32
CA LYS A 83 -84.72 -20.61 -12.98
C LYS A 83 -84.12 -20.99 -14.33
N ASN A 84 -83.65 -20.00 -15.08
CA ASN A 84 -82.91 -20.25 -16.31
C ASN A 84 -81.59 -21.00 -16.01
N PRO A 85 -81.26 -22.09 -16.72
CA PRO A 85 -80.07 -22.90 -16.44
C PRO A 85 -78.77 -22.09 -16.57
N ASP A 86 -78.70 -21.17 -17.54
CA ASP A 86 -77.53 -20.30 -17.75
C ASP A 86 -77.33 -19.29 -16.59
N GLU A 87 -78.41 -18.85 -15.94
CA GLU A 87 -78.35 -17.96 -14.77
C GLU A 87 -77.82 -18.70 -13.54
N VAL A 88 -78.24 -19.95 -13.36
CA VAL A 88 -77.76 -20.83 -12.29
C VAL A 88 -76.28 -21.18 -12.48
N VAL A 89 -75.85 -21.44 -13.71
CA VAL A 89 -74.42 -21.65 -14.03
C VAL A 89 -73.60 -20.39 -13.73
N PHE A 90 -74.08 -19.21 -14.11
CA PHE A 90 -73.40 -17.96 -13.80
C PHE A 90 -73.34 -17.67 -12.29
N GLN A 91 -74.42 -17.94 -11.55
CA GLN A 91 -74.45 -17.83 -10.10
C GLN A 91 -73.44 -18.78 -9.44
N SER A 92 -73.38 -20.04 -9.90
CA SER A 92 -72.42 -21.03 -9.40
C SER A 92 -70.97 -20.64 -9.70
N LEU A 93 -70.72 -19.99 -10.84
CA LEU A 93 -69.39 -19.48 -11.20
C LEU A 93 -68.93 -18.39 -10.21
N ILE A 94 -69.81 -17.45 -9.87
CA ILE A 94 -69.51 -16.40 -8.90
C ILE A 94 -69.24 -16.99 -7.52
N GLU A 95 -70.05 -17.94 -7.05
CA GLU A 95 -69.83 -18.61 -5.77
C GLU A 95 -68.51 -19.40 -5.73
N SER A 96 -68.15 -20.02 -6.86
CA SER A 96 -66.92 -20.81 -6.98
C SER A 96 -65.63 -20.00 -7.15
N ALA A 97 -65.73 -18.68 -7.40
CA ALA A 97 -64.57 -17.82 -7.69
C ALA A 97 -63.55 -17.75 -6.54
N GLY A 98 -63.98 -18.07 -5.31
CA GLY A 98 -63.14 -18.19 -4.13
C GLY A 98 -62.56 -16.86 -3.65
N ASP A 99 -61.48 -16.93 -2.86
CA ASP A 99 -60.78 -15.75 -2.34
C ASP A 99 -60.10 -14.96 -3.48
N PRO A 100 -60.34 -13.64 -3.62
CA PRO A 100 -59.70 -12.83 -4.66
C PRO A 100 -58.18 -12.74 -4.49
N ALA A 101 -57.67 -12.92 -3.26
CA ALA A 101 -56.23 -12.96 -2.97
C ALA A 101 -55.53 -14.23 -3.50
N LYS A 102 -56.26 -15.32 -3.75
CA LYS A 102 -55.74 -16.58 -4.28
C LYS A 102 -56.04 -16.76 -5.77
N ASP A 103 -56.60 -15.73 -6.42
CA ASP A 103 -57.00 -15.76 -7.82
C ASP A 103 -55.83 -15.56 -8.81
N GLU A 104 -54.70 -15.10 -8.30
CA GLU A 104 -53.49 -14.94 -9.09
C GLU A 104 -52.60 -16.18 -8.95
N PRO A 105 -52.13 -16.77 -10.07
CA PRO A 105 -51.13 -17.82 -10.00
C PRO A 105 -49.84 -17.28 -9.34
N PRO A 106 -49.07 -18.14 -8.65
CA PRO A 106 -47.81 -17.72 -8.04
C PRO A 106 -46.85 -17.19 -9.10
N LYS A 107 -45.92 -16.31 -8.75
CA LYS A 107 -44.97 -15.76 -9.74
C LYS A 107 -44.11 -16.88 -10.35
N PRO A 108 -43.86 -16.86 -11.66
CA PRO A 108 -43.03 -17.86 -12.31
C PRO A 108 -41.57 -17.77 -11.81
N PRO A 109 -40.87 -18.90 -11.70
CA PRO A 109 -39.44 -18.92 -11.39
C PRO A 109 -38.62 -18.28 -12.52
N GLU A 110 -37.38 -17.89 -12.22
CA GLU A 110 -36.47 -17.24 -13.17
C GLU A 110 -36.32 -18.08 -14.44
N GLY A 111 -36.48 -17.44 -15.61
CA GLY A 111 -36.36 -18.11 -16.90
C GLY A 111 -37.63 -18.79 -17.42
N VAL A 112 -38.65 -19.02 -16.60
CA VAL A 112 -39.94 -19.61 -17.02
C VAL A 112 -40.90 -18.53 -17.52
N TYR A 113 -41.49 -18.73 -18.70
CA TYR A 113 -42.41 -17.79 -19.37
C TYR A 113 -41.89 -16.35 -19.56
N THR A 114 -40.61 -16.20 -19.88
CA THR A 114 -39.94 -14.89 -20.10
C THR A 114 -40.61 -13.97 -21.12
N HIS A 115 -41.38 -14.55 -22.05
CA HIS A 115 -42.06 -13.80 -23.12
C HIS A 115 -43.51 -13.42 -22.77
N GLN A 116 -44.07 -13.92 -21.67
CA GLN A 116 -45.44 -13.60 -21.24
C GLN A 116 -45.39 -12.67 -20.02
N LYS A 117 -45.73 -11.39 -20.25
CA LYS A 117 -45.63 -10.34 -19.21
C LYS A 117 -46.66 -10.49 -18.09
N GLU A 118 -47.83 -11.05 -18.37
CA GLU A 118 -48.91 -11.21 -17.39
C GLU A 118 -49.60 -12.56 -17.60
N GLN A 119 -49.71 -13.33 -16.52
CA GLN A 119 -50.41 -14.59 -16.54
C GLN A 119 -51.91 -14.39 -16.30
N PRO A 120 -52.78 -15.16 -16.97
CA PRO A 120 -54.21 -15.07 -16.73
C PRO A 120 -54.53 -15.50 -15.30
N ARG A 121 -55.39 -14.72 -14.64
CA ARG A 121 -55.98 -15.10 -13.35
C ARG A 121 -56.79 -16.39 -13.47
N TYR A 122 -56.91 -17.14 -12.39
CA TYR A 122 -57.69 -18.37 -12.36
C TYR A 122 -59.15 -18.14 -12.73
N SER A 123 -59.76 -17.04 -12.27
CA SER A 123 -61.11 -16.61 -12.65
C SER A 123 -61.28 -16.48 -14.17
N LYS A 124 -60.29 -15.92 -14.87
CA LYS A 124 -60.29 -15.81 -16.32
C LYS A 124 -60.16 -17.18 -16.99
N MET A 125 -59.32 -18.08 -16.46
CA MET A 125 -59.18 -19.43 -16.99
C MET A 125 -60.47 -20.25 -16.85
N ILE A 126 -61.15 -20.14 -15.71
CA ILE A 126 -62.44 -20.82 -15.48
C ILE A 126 -63.55 -20.18 -16.31
N GLY A 127 -63.57 -18.86 -16.46
CA GLY A 127 -64.51 -18.18 -17.34
C GLY A 127 -64.42 -18.69 -18.79
N VAL A 128 -63.19 -18.84 -19.31
CA VAL A 128 -62.96 -19.44 -20.64
C VAL A 128 -63.43 -20.89 -20.71
N LEU A 129 -63.23 -21.68 -19.64
CA LEU A 129 -63.74 -23.06 -19.57
C LEU A 129 -65.27 -23.08 -19.61
N VAL A 130 -65.94 -22.25 -18.81
CA VAL A 130 -67.40 -22.17 -18.79
C VAL A 130 -67.95 -21.69 -20.14
N ASP A 131 -67.30 -20.73 -20.79
CA ASP A 131 -67.65 -20.29 -22.14
C ASP A 131 -67.48 -21.41 -23.17
N GLN A 132 -66.42 -22.21 -23.04
CA GLN A 132 -66.21 -23.37 -23.91
C GLN A 132 -67.29 -24.44 -23.70
N VAL A 133 -67.60 -24.77 -22.45
CA VAL A 133 -68.69 -25.71 -22.14
C VAL A 133 -70.02 -25.17 -22.65
N LYS A 134 -70.29 -23.87 -22.49
CA LYS A 134 -71.50 -23.23 -23.02
C LYS A 134 -71.63 -23.40 -24.52
N LYS A 135 -70.54 -23.20 -25.28
CA LYS A 135 -70.51 -23.45 -26.72
C LYS A 135 -70.77 -24.92 -27.05
N GLU A 136 -70.12 -25.85 -26.36
CA GLU A 136 -70.33 -27.29 -26.56
C GLU A 136 -71.77 -27.73 -26.26
N VAL A 137 -72.42 -27.11 -25.26
CA VAL A 137 -73.83 -27.36 -24.92
C VAL A 137 -74.76 -26.69 -25.94
N ASP A 138 -74.42 -25.49 -26.42
CA ASP A 138 -75.18 -24.77 -27.45
C ASP A 138 -75.20 -25.52 -28.80
N GLU A 139 -74.09 -26.19 -29.15
CA GLU A 139 -73.99 -27.04 -30.34
C GLU A 139 -74.78 -28.34 -30.21
N LYS A 140 -75.08 -28.80 -28.99
CA LYS A 140 -75.85 -30.03 -28.71
C LYS A 140 -77.36 -29.81 -28.54
N LYS A 141 -77.83 -28.55 -28.68
CA LYS A 141 -79.23 -28.13 -28.47
C LYS A 141 -80.29 -28.99 -29.17
N ASP A 142 -79.94 -29.65 -30.27
CA ASP A 142 -80.88 -30.46 -31.04
C ASP A 142 -81.09 -31.89 -30.48
N THR A 143 -80.36 -32.30 -29.43
CA THR A 143 -80.29 -33.70 -28.97
C THR A 143 -80.65 -33.96 -27.50
N SER A 144 -80.68 -32.96 -26.62
CA SER A 144 -80.90 -33.16 -25.17
C SER A 144 -82.07 -32.33 -24.63
N THR A 145 -82.77 -32.89 -23.62
CA THR A 145 -83.92 -32.23 -22.96
C THR A 145 -83.49 -31.43 -21.72
N ASP A 146 -82.31 -31.70 -21.15
CA ASP A 146 -81.81 -31.07 -19.93
C ASP A 146 -80.46 -30.39 -20.15
N ARG A 147 -80.53 -29.08 -20.44
CA ARG A 147 -79.36 -28.23 -20.67
C ARG A 147 -78.44 -28.15 -19.44
N TYR A 148 -79.00 -28.22 -18.23
CA TYR A 148 -78.21 -28.12 -17.00
C TYR A 148 -77.36 -29.37 -16.75
N ALA A 149 -77.93 -30.55 -17.03
CA ALA A 149 -77.20 -31.82 -17.00
C ALA A 149 -76.04 -31.83 -18.00
N ASP A 150 -76.22 -31.25 -19.19
CA ASP A 150 -75.14 -31.15 -20.18
C ASP A 150 -74.00 -30.23 -19.72
N PHE A 151 -74.31 -29.13 -19.01
CA PHE A 151 -73.30 -28.28 -18.39
C PHE A 151 -72.49 -29.04 -17.34
N LEU A 152 -73.15 -29.78 -16.44
CA LEU A 152 -72.50 -30.63 -15.44
C LEU A 152 -71.59 -31.67 -16.11
N GLN A 153 -72.07 -32.33 -17.17
CA GLN A 153 -71.28 -33.30 -17.91
C GLN A 153 -70.08 -32.65 -18.61
N GLY A 154 -70.27 -31.48 -19.22
CA GLY A 154 -69.22 -30.73 -19.89
C GLY A 154 -68.10 -30.29 -18.94
N VAL A 155 -68.45 -29.69 -17.80
CA VAL A 155 -67.47 -29.30 -16.78
C VAL A 155 -66.75 -30.54 -16.22
N ASN A 156 -67.46 -31.65 -15.97
CA ASN A 156 -66.85 -32.90 -15.50
C ASN A 156 -65.91 -33.54 -16.55
N SER A 157 -66.23 -33.42 -17.84
CA SER A 157 -65.36 -33.83 -18.95
C SER A 157 -64.08 -32.99 -18.97
N HIS A 158 -64.19 -31.66 -18.82
CA HIS A 158 -63.03 -30.77 -18.72
C HIS A 158 -62.17 -31.05 -17.48
N LEU A 159 -62.79 -31.31 -16.33
CA LEU A 159 -62.07 -31.78 -15.14
C LEU A 159 -61.23 -33.02 -15.45
N THR A 160 -61.83 -34.02 -16.10
CA THR A 160 -61.14 -35.27 -16.44
C THR A 160 -59.98 -35.03 -17.42
N LYS A 161 -60.16 -34.12 -18.39
CA LYS A 161 -59.09 -33.69 -19.31
C LYS A 161 -57.93 -33.05 -18.55
N VAL A 162 -58.19 -32.11 -17.65
CA VAL A 162 -57.15 -31.44 -16.83
C VAL A 162 -56.45 -32.45 -15.93
N GLN A 163 -57.17 -33.37 -15.29
CA GLN A 163 -56.56 -34.44 -14.49
C GLN A 163 -55.64 -35.34 -15.32
N LYS A 164 -56.04 -35.70 -16.54
CA LYS A 164 -55.20 -36.48 -17.45
C LYS A 164 -53.93 -35.72 -17.84
N LEU A 165 -54.05 -34.43 -18.19
CA LEU A 165 -52.90 -33.57 -18.47
C LEU A 165 -51.95 -33.50 -17.27
N GLN A 166 -52.49 -33.39 -16.05
CA GLN A 166 -51.70 -33.37 -14.83
C GLN A 166 -50.95 -34.70 -14.61
N GLN A 167 -51.59 -35.85 -14.89
CA GLN A 167 -50.92 -37.15 -14.82
C GLN A 167 -49.80 -37.29 -15.85
N ASP A 168 -50.02 -36.84 -17.09
CA ASP A 168 -49.01 -36.91 -18.15
C ASP A 168 -47.84 -35.96 -17.87
N LEU A 169 -48.12 -34.77 -17.30
CA LEU A 169 -47.11 -33.85 -16.77
C LEU A 169 -46.26 -34.53 -15.69
N LEU A 170 -46.88 -35.19 -14.69
CA LEU A 170 -46.15 -35.87 -13.63
C LEU A 170 -45.25 -37.00 -14.16
N LYS A 171 -45.71 -37.76 -15.16
CA LYS A 171 -44.89 -38.78 -15.83
C LYS A 171 -43.68 -38.15 -16.53
N ARG A 172 -43.90 -37.04 -17.25
CA ARG A 172 -42.84 -36.32 -17.97
C ARG A 172 -41.83 -35.72 -17.01
N LEU A 173 -42.29 -35.09 -15.94
CA LEU A 173 -41.44 -34.55 -14.87
C LEU A 173 -40.57 -35.66 -14.27
N ALA A 174 -41.16 -36.79 -13.88
CA ALA A 174 -40.41 -37.92 -13.32
C ALA A 174 -39.37 -38.49 -14.29
N GLN A 175 -39.68 -38.52 -15.60
CA GLN A 175 -38.72 -38.92 -16.63
C GLN A 175 -37.54 -37.94 -16.68
N LEU A 176 -37.79 -36.63 -16.75
CA LEU A 176 -36.73 -35.62 -16.84
C LEU A 176 -35.88 -35.54 -15.57
N GLU A 177 -36.47 -35.70 -14.39
CA GLU A 177 -35.73 -35.75 -13.12
C GLU A 177 -34.84 -37.00 -13.04
N LYS A 178 -35.31 -38.13 -13.57
CA LYS A 178 -34.49 -39.34 -13.70
C LYS A 178 -33.34 -39.14 -14.69
N GLU A 179 -33.58 -38.48 -15.82
CA GLU A 179 -32.52 -38.16 -16.80
C GLU A 179 -31.51 -37.14 -16.24
N ALA A 180 -31.95 -36.17 -15.44
CA ALA A 180 -31.08 -35.20 -14.79
C ALA A 180 -30.16 -35.85 -13.76
N THR A 181 -30.68 -36.78 -12.95
CA THR A 181 -29.91 -37.51 -11.93
C THR A 181 -29.19 -38.76 -12.46
N ALA A 182 -29.40 -39.11 -13.74
CA ALA A 182 -28.77 -40.27 -14.35
C ALA A 182 -27.26 -40.09 -14.52
N LYS A 183 -26.78 -38.85 -14.68
CA LYS A 183 -25.36 -38.53 -14.87
C LYS A 183 -24.85 -37.67 -13.73
N ILE A 184 -23.62 -37.90 -13.30
CA ILE A 184 -22.92 -37.06 -12.33
C ILE A 184 -22.16 -35.99 -13.12
N THR A 185 -22.49 -34.74 -12.86
CA THR A 185 -21.95 -33.58 -13.55
C THR A 185 -21.13 -32.70 -12.61
N SER A 186 -20.42 -31.70 -13.14
CA SER A 186 -19.69 -30.73 -12.33
C SER A 186 -20.60 -29.88 -11.43
N GLU A 187 -21.89 -29.71 -11.77
CA GLU A 187 -22.85 -28.98 -10.93
C GLU A 187 -23.21 -29.75 -9.66
N ASP A 188 -23.08 -31.08 -9.68
CA ASP A 188 -23.29 -31.95 -8.52
C ASP A 188 -22.08 -31.96 -7.57
N ILE A 189 -20.95 -31.35 -7.96
CA ILE A 189 -19.74 -31.24 -7.15
C ILE A 189 -19.83 -29.97 -6.31
N HIS A 190 -19.85 -30.15 -4.99
CA HIS A 190 -19.85 -29.05 -4.04
C HIS A 190 -18.45 -28.79 -3.49
N PHE A 191 -18.11 -27.51 -3.30
CA PHE A 191 -16.87 -27.11 -2.64
C PHE A 191 -16.99 -27.37 -1.13
N GLY A 192 -16.21 -28.32 -0.60
CA GLY A 192 -16.16 -28.59 0.84
C GLY A 192 -15.35 -27.54 1.62
N PHE A 193 -14.37 -26.92 0.96
CA PHE A 193 -13.52 -25.86 1.51
C PHE A 193 -13.01 -25.02 0.34
N ASP A 194 -13.13 -23.70 0.46
CA ASP A 194 -12.57 -22.72 -0.47
C ASP A 194 -11.95 -21.59 0.36
N SER A 195 -10.63 -21.45 0.29
CA SER A 195 -9.91 -20.36 0.93
C SER A 195 -8.96 -19.73 -0.06
N THR A 196 -9.16 -18.44 -0.31
CA THR A 196 -8.22 -17.63 -1.08
C THR A 196 -7.30 -16.89 -0.11
N HIS A 197 -5.99 -17.08 -0.26
CA HIS A 197 -5.00 -16.30 0.48
C HIS A 197 -4.23 -15.42 -0.51
N ILE A 198 -4.46 -14.12 -0.43
CA ILE A 198 -3.68 -13.14 -1.19
C ILE A 198 -2.63 -12.60 -0.24
N ASN A 199 -1.36 -12.89 -0.53
CA ASN A 199 -0.24 -12.40 0.25
C ASN A 199 -0.01 -10.91 -0.06
N LYS A 200 -0.78 -10.05 0.60
CA LYS A 200 -0.64 -8.59 0.47
C LYS A 200 0.62 -8.17 1.23
N SER A 201 1.48 -7.38 0.60
CA SER A 201 2.63 -6.77 1.27
C SER A 201 2.14 -6.03 2.52
N LYS A 202 2.63 -6.46 3.69
CA LYS A 202 2.27 -5.89 4.98
C LYS A 202 2.61 -4.39 4.93
N PRO A 203 1.64 -3.48 5.16
CA PRO A 203 1.99 -2.08 5.38
C PRO A 203 2.95 -2.04 6.57
N ALA A 204 4.07 -1.30 6.40
CA ALA A 204 5.08 -1.17 7.42
C ALA A 204 4.43 -0.81 8.77
N PRO A 205 4.81 -1.46 9.89
CA PRO A 205 4.35 -1.01 11.20
C PRO A 205 4.81 0.43 11.38
N ALA A 206 3.86 1.35 11.55
CA ALA A 206 4.18 2.70 11.96
C ALA A 206 4.99 2.64 13.27
N PRO A 207 6.06 3.43 13.42
CA PRO A 207 6.87 3.43 14.63
C PRO A 207 5.98 3.75 15.83
N ALA A 208 6.15 2.98 16.90
CA ALA A 208 5.48 3.16 18.18
C ALA A 208 5.97 4.46 18.84
N GLY A 209 5.45 5.60 18.36
CA GLY A 209 5.63 6.92 18.93
C GLY A 209 4.55 7.20 19.97
N LYS A 210 5.00 7.51 21.19
CA LYS A 210 4.22 7.83 22.39
C LYS A 210 3.00 8.72 22.10
N THR A 211 1.89 8.37 22.75
CA THR A 211 0.67 9.18 22.88
C THR A 211 0.99 10.62 23.28
N LYS A 212 0.83 11.58 22.35
CA LYS A 212 0.46 12.95 22.67
C LYS A 212 -0.80 13.28 21.89
N ALA A 213 -1.81 13.74 22.63
CA ALA A 213 -3.11 14.13 22.11
C ALA A 213 -2.96 15.17 20.99
N LYS A 214 -3.53 14.87 19.81
CA LYS A 214 -3.73 15.85 18.75
C LYS A 214 -5.20 16.26 18.68
N GLU A 215 -5.34 17.56 18.75
CA GLU A 215 -6.51 18.40 18.65
C GLU A 215 -7.31 18.14 17.37
N LYS A 216 -8.65 18.20 17.47
CA LYS A 216 -9.57 17.98 16.36
C LYS A 216 -9.64 19.24 15.48
N THR A 217 -8.98 19.22 14.33
CA THR A 217 -9.30 20.13 13.22
C THR A 217 -10.44 19.53 12.40
N LYS A 218 -11.58 20.23 12.34
CA LYS A 218 -12.69 19.92 11.43
C LYS A 218 -12.25 20.25 10.00
N THR A 219 -12.37 19.30 9.09
CA THR A 219 -12.40 19.55 7.64
C THR A 219 -13.81 19.26 7.13
N GLU A 220 -14.47 20.30 6.65
CA GLU A 220 -15.75 20.21 5.94
C GLU A 220 -15.56 19.50 4.60
N THR A 221 -16.38 18.49 4.36
CA THR A 221 -16.54 17.83 3.06
C THR A 221 -17.61 18.57 2.26
N VAL A 222 -17.20 19.32 1.23
CA VAL A 222 -18.14 19.82 0.22
C VAL A 222 -18.27 18.74 -0.87
N GLU A 223 -19.44 18.10 -0.92
CA GLU A 223 -19.81 17.16 -1.97
C GLU A 223 -20.12 17.90 -3.28
N LEU A 224 -19.35 17.63 -4.32
CA LEU A 224 -19.65 18.04 -5.70
C LEU A 224 -20.53 16.97 -6.36
N LEU A 225 -21.81 17.32 -6.50
CA LEU A 225 -22.88 16.57 -7.14
C LEU A 225 -22.77 16.72 -8.68
N ASN A 226 -21.90 15.93 -9.33
CA ASN A 226 -22.03 15.47 -10.73
C ASN A 226 -20.83 14.60 -11.13
N ALA A 227 -21.03 13.28 -11.14
CA ALA A 227 -20.07 12.31 -11.66
C ALA A 227 -20.30 12.09 -13.17
N PRO A 228 -19.27 12.16 -14.04
CA PRO A 228 -19.32 11.44 -15.30
C PRO A 228 -18.95 9.97 -15.04
N LYS A 229 -19.97 9.12 -15.06
CA LYS A 229 -19.82 7.68 -15.28
C LYS A 229 -19.20 7.45 -16.66
N GLY A 230 -18.12 6.68 -16.71
CA GLY A 230 -17.73 5.94 -17.91
C GLY A 230 -16.24 5.96 -18.21
N LEU A 231 -15.49 5.02 -17.63
CA LEU A 231 -14.63 4.16 -18.44
C LEU A 231 -14.29 2.87 -17.68
N THR A 232 -14.92 1.80 -18.12
CA THR A 232 -14.69 0.43 -17.66
C THR A 232 -13.40 -0.14 -18.24
N SER A 233 -12.83 -1.05 -17.46
CA SER A 233 -11.70 -1.94 -17.75
C SER A 233 -11.85 -2.73 -19.05
N GLN A 234 -11.53 -2.14 -20.22
CA GLN A 234 -11.19 -2.85 -21.46
C GLN A 234 -10.36 -1.95 -22.40
N THR A 235 -9.08 -1.70 -22.07
CA THR A 235 -8.01 -1.34 -23.02
C THR A 235 -6.65 -1.50 -22.32
N ARG A 236 -6.29 -2.74 -21.99
CA ARG A 236 -4.92 -3.09 -21.58
C ARG A 236 -4.36 -4.29 -22.34
N ASP A 237 -4.90 -4.50 -23.55
CA ASP A 237 -4.43 -5.52 -24.49
C ASP A 237 -4.06 -4.83 -25.82
N ALA A 238 -2.96 -4.07 -25.77
CA ALA A 238 -2.18 -3.66 -26.92
C ALA A 238 -0.94 -2.90 -26.41
N LEU A 239 0.10 -3.64 -26.02
CA LEU A 239 1.52 -3.29 -26.28
C LEU A 239 2.40 -4.43 -25.73
N LYS A 240 2.51 -5.50 -26.51
CA LYS A 240 3.66 -6.42 -26.49
C LYS A 240 4.20 -6.49 -27.90
N SER A 241 5.26 -5.72 -28.15
CA SER A 241 6.41 -6.07 -29.01
C SER A 241 7.12 -4.78 -29.39
N GLY A 242 8.33 -4.60 -28.89
CA GLY A 242 9.19 -3.47 -29.20
C GLY A 242 10.43 -3.56 -28.34
N GLU A 243 11.40 -4.36 -28.79
CA GLU A 243 12.79 -4.24 -28.36
C GLU A 243 13.21 -2.77 -28.48
N GLY A 244 13.69 -2.22 -27.37
CA GLY A 244 14.13 -0.84 -27.29
C GLY A 244 14.74 -0.59 -25.93
N ALA A 245 16.06 -0.69 -25.87
CA ALA A 245 16.86 -0.34 -24.71
C ALA A 245 16.50 1.07 -24.23
N VAL A 246 15.96 1.17 -23.01
CA VAL A 246 15.98 2.41 -22.24
C VAL A 246 16.96 2.24 -21.09
N SER A 247 18.08 2.90 -21.30
CA SER A 247 19.20 3.12 -20.40
C SER A 247 18.71 3.75 -19.09
N SER A 248 18.90 3.06 -17.96
CA SER A 248 18.70 3.61 -16.62
C SER A 248 20.05 4.04 -16.02
N GLY A 249 20.78 4.89 -16.74
CA GLY A 249 22.18 5.21 -16.42
C GLY A 249 22.60 6.63 -16.78
N ALA A 250 21.69 7.59 -16.69
CA ALA A 250 22.01 9.01 -16.73
C ALA A 250 20.98 9.73 -15.85
N GLU A 251 21.41 10.76 -15.13
CA GLU A 251 20.70 11.49 -14.05
C GLU A 251 20.84 10.82 -12.66
N ALA A 252 22.09 10.73 -12.17
CA ALA A 252 22.36 10.71 -10.74
C ALA A 252 23.37 11.83 -10.46
N ASP A 253 22.84 13.02 -10.18
CA ASP A 253 23.56 14.08 -9.50
C ASP A 253 23.92 13.53 -8.12
N ILE A 254 25.22 13.40 -7.86
CA ILE A 254 25.74 12.85 -6.61
C ILE A 254 25.90 14.04 -5.65
N GLU A 255 24.85 14.36 -4.90
CA GLU A 255 24.98 15.19 -3.70
C GLU A 255 25.56 14.31 -2.57
N ASP A 256 26.86 13.98 -2.65
CA ASP A 256 27.63 13.28 -1.60
C ASP A 256 28.29 14.26 -0.61
N ASP A 257 28.21 15.57 -0.88
CA ASP A 257 28.98 16.58 -0.15
C ASP A 257 28.43 16.86 1.26
N ALA A 258 27.19 16.44 1.54
CA ALA A 258 26.50 16.75 2.81
C ALA A 258 26.70 15.72 3.93
N LEU A 259 27.36 14.57 3.68
CA LEU A 259 27.44 13.47 4.64
C LEU A 259 28.78 13.34 5.37
N LEU A 260 29.80 14.12 4.99
CA LEU A 260 31.13 14.08 5.61
C LEU A 260 31.54 15.38 6.33
N ASP A 261 30.74 16.45 6.22
CA ASP A 261 31.11 17.79 6.72
C ASP A 261 30.33 18.27 7.95
N LYS A 262 29.52 17.40 8.58
CA LYS A 262 28.89 17.70 9.87
C LYS A 262 29.74 17.18 11.03
N HIS A 263 30.80 17.91 11.32
CA HIS A 263 31.47 17.87 12.62
C HIS A 263 31.39 19.24 13.27
N GLU A 264 30.18 19.72 13.55
CA GLU A 264 29.97 20.84 14.46
C GLU A 264 28.63 20.61 15.19
N ASP A 265 28.77 20.38 16.50
CA ASP A 265 27.78 20.55 17.56
C ASP A 265 26.42 19.88 17.42
N GLU A 266 26.34 18.62 17.84
CA GLU A 266 25.16 18.09 18.53
C GLU A 266 25.57 16.78 19.24
N GLU A 267 25.40 16.71 20.57
CA GLU A 267 25.50 15.48 21.35
C GLU A 267 24.34 14.53 20.97
N GLU A 268 24.36 13.99 19.75
CA GLU A 268 23.48 12.89 19.35
C GLU A 268 24.11 11.57 19.81
N ASP A 269 23.60 11.05 20.92
CA ASP A 269 23.68 9.67 21.40
C ASP A 269 24.66 8.75 20.62
N GLU A 270 25.85 8.48 21.18
CA GLU A 270 26.84 7.49 20.70
C GLU A 270 26.29 6.05 20.47
N ALA A 271 25.00 5.82 20.74
CA ALA A 271 24.29 4.57 20.52
C ALA A 271 23.61 4.47 19.14
N SER A 272 23.37 5.57 18.42
CA SER A 272 22.61 5.58 17.15
C SER A 272 23.43 5.16 15.92
N MET A 273 24.76 5.22 15.98
CA MET A 273 25.66 4.95 14.84
C MET A 273 26.41 3.60 14.95
N LYS A 274 26.07 2.75 15.92
CA LYS A 274 26.76 1.46 16.13
C LYS A 274 26.16 0.37 15.24
N LEU A 275 27.03 -0.33 14.51
CA LEU A 275 26.64 -1.41 13.60
C LEU A 275 25.86 -2.51 14.35
N THR A 276 24.63 -2.77 13.90
CA THR A 276 23.75 -3.80 14.48
C THR A 276 24.37 -5.19 14.40
N PRO A 277 23.95 -6.16 15.22
CA PRO A 277 24.46 -7.54 15.13
C PRO A 277 24.31 -8.15 13.73
N GLU A 278 23.22 -7.81 13.03
CA GLU A 278 22.93 -8.23 11.66
C GLU A 278 23.87 -7.54 10.67
N GLY A 279 24.11 -6.24 10.83
CA GLY A 279 25.10 -5.48 10.05
C GLY A 279 26.51 -6.06 10.18
N LYS A 280 26.91 -6.46 11.39
CA LYS A 280 28.21 -7.12 11.63
C LYS A 280 28.32 -8.49 10.96
N GLN A 281 27.23 -9.24 10.86
CA GLN A 281 27.22 -10.51 10.13
C GLN A 281 27.33 -10.27 8.62
N PHE A 282 26.64 -9.25 8.10
CA PHE A 282 26.71 -8.87 6.70
C PHE A 282 28.11 -8.37 6.30
N ALA A 283 28.76 -7.57 7.15
CA ALA A 283 30.13 -7.10 6.96
C ALA A 283 31.19 -8.22 6.92
N LYS A 284 30.90 -9.39 7.52
CA LYS A 284 31.79 -10.56 7.51
C LYS A 284 31.69 -11.38 6.22
N ILE A 285 30.68 -11.14 5.37
CA ILE A 285 30.56 -11.84 4.09
C ILE A 285 31.71 -11.41 3.18
N LYS A 286 32.38 -12.39 2.59
CA LYS A 286 33.56 -12.18 1.74
C LYS A 286 33.25 -11.21 0.59
N LEU A 287 34.19 -10.29 0.35
CA LEU A 287 34.16 -9.37 -0.79
C LEU A 287 33.91 -10.13 -2.12
N GLY A 288 32.88 -9.71 -2.85
CA GLY A 288 32.50 -10.29 -4.15
C GLY A 288 31.68 -11.58 -4.08
N ASP A 289 31.34 -12.10 -2.90
CA ASP A 289 30.40 -13.22 -2.77
C ASP A 289 28.94 -12.73 -2.86
N TYR A 290 28.55 -12.33 -4.07
CA TYR A 290 27.21 -11.81 -4.36
C TYR A 290 26.09 -12.80 -4.03
N ARG A 291 26.38 -14.12 -4.05
CA ARG A 291 25.39 -15.14 -3.71
C ARG A 291 25.10 -15.11 -2.22
N ALA A 292 26.14 -15.09 -1.39
CA ALA A 292 25.98 -14.98 0.07
C ALA A 292 25.33 -13.64 0.46
N CYS A 293 25.72 -12.54 -0.17
CA CYS A 293 25.10 -11.23 0.08
C CYS A 293 23.60 -11.22 -0.27
N LEU A 294 23.21 -11.76 -1.44
CA LEU A 294 21.80 -11.83 -1.84
C LEU A 294 20.97 -12.71 -0.89
N GLN A 295 21.52 -13.87 -0.50
CA GLN A 295 20.85 -14.76 0.44
C GLN A 295 20.64 -14.07 1.79
N PHE A 296 21.67 -13.42 2.32
CA PHE A 296 21.58 -12.70 3.58
C PHE A 296 20.53 -11.58 3.54
N ILE A 297 20.52 -10.76 2.48
CA ILE A 297 19.53 -9.69 2.32
C ILE A 297 18.11 -10.26 2.20
N SER A 298 17.95 -11.42 1.53
CA SER A 298 16.64 -12.07 1.43
C SER A 298 16.12 -12.62 2.75
N GLU A 299 17.02 -13.12 3.61
CA GLU A 299 16.70 -13.65 4.95
C GLU A 299 16.49 -12.51 5.95
N HIS A 300 17.17 -11.38 5.75
CA HIS A 300 17.11 -10.18 6.60
C HIS A 300 16.73 -8.91 5.81
N PRO A 301 15.48 -8.77 5.32
CA PRO A 301 15.09 -7.60 4.51
C PRO A 301 15.22 -6.25 5.22
N ASN A 302 15.22 -6.24 6.56
CA ASN A 302 15.32 -5.03 7.37
C ASN A 302 16.69 -4.38 7.33
N ILE A 303 17.73 -5.10 6.87
CA ILE A 303 19.09 -4.55 6.70
C ILE A 303 19.18 -3.56 5.53
N VAL A 304 18.17 -3.48 4.66
CA VAL A 304 18.17 -2.55 3.52
C VAL A 304 17.58 -1.21 3.97
N ASN A 305 18.30 -0.49 4.83
CA ASN A 305 17.89 0.80 5.38
C ASN A 305 19.08 1.79 5.44
N GLU A 306 18.81 3.06 5.74
CA GLU A 306 19.85 4.11 5.76
C GLU A 306 20.81 3.97 6.93
N GLU A 307 20.28 3.66 8.11
CA GLU A 307 21.05 3.53 9.35
C GLU A 307 22.15 2.48 9.21
N THR A 308 21.83 1.33 8.62
CA THR A 308 22.79 0.24 8.37
C THR A 308 23.82 0.59 7.30
N GLN A 309 23.42 1.31 6.25
CA GLN A 309 24.34 1.83 5.24
C GLN A 309 25.37 2.77 5.90
N ASN A 310 24.90 3.73 6.70
CA ASN A 310 25.75 4.71 7.37
C ASN A 310 26.65 4.04 8.42
N ALA A 311 26.10 3.14 9.24
CA ALA A 311 26.88 2.40 10.23
C ALA A 311 27.98 1.54 9.60
N LEU A 312 27.76 0.95 8.41
CA LEU A 312 28.81 0.23 7.66
C LEU A 312 29.90 1.17 7.13
N MET A 313 29.56 2.40 6.77
CA MET A 313 30.54 3.41 6.33
C MET A 313 31.42 3.87 7.50
N VAL A 314 30.84 4.09 8.67
CA VAL A 314 31.59 4.41 9.90
C VAL A 314 32.49 3.23 10.30
N GLU A 315 31.97 2.01 10.27
CA GLU A 315 32.77 0.81 10.51
C GLU A 315 33.93 0.68 9.51
N ALA A 316 33.72 1.04 8.24
CA ALA A 316 34.77 1.05 7.23
C ALA A 316 35.88 2.06 7.55
N LEU A 317 35.52 3.24 8.03
CA LEU A 317 36.47 4.29 8.44
C LEU A 317 37.28 3.85 9.67
N ASN A 318 36.60 3.33 10.70
CA ASN A 318 37.26 2.79 11.90
C ASN A 318 38.23 1.65 11.55
N ALA A 319 37.78 0.69 10.74
CA ALA A 319 38.60 -0.41 10.27
C ALA A 319 39.82 0.07 9.46
N GLN A 320 39.68 1.17 8.70
CA GLN A 320 40.78 1.75 7.93
C GLN A 320 41.81 2.42 8.84
N ILE A 321 41.38 3.11 9.90
CA ILE A 321 42.25 3.70 10.93
C ILE A 321 43.03 2.61 11.68
N GLU A 322 42.39 1.48 11.98
CA GLU A 322 43.03 0.30 12.59
C GLU A 322 43.96 -0.47 11.63
N GLY A 323 44.08 -0.04 10.37
CA GLY A 323 44.92 -0.70 9.36
C GLY A 323 44.32 -1.97 8.74
N GLN A 324 43.05 -2.28 9.01
CA GLN A 324 42.34 -3.44 8.47
C GLN A 324 41.79 -3.20 7.05
N ASN A 325 42.67 -2.92 6.10
CA ASN A 325 42.32 -2.51 4.72
C ASN A 325 41.29 -3.43 4.02
N THR A 326 41.42 -4.74 4.19
CA THR A 326 40.53 -5.72 3.52
C THR A 326 39.12 -5.71 4.10
N TYR A 327 39.01 -5.57 5.42
CA TYR A 327 37.73 -5.47 6.11
C TYR A 327 37.07 -4.12 5.82
N ALA A 328 37.82 -3.02 5.88
CA ALA A 328 37.35 -1.69 5.50
C ALA A 328 36.74 -1.69 4.08
N LYS A 329 37.46 -2.23 3.09
CA LYS A 329 36.94 -2.36 1.71
C LYS A 329 35.70 -3.24 1.62
N THR A 330 35.59 -4.27 2.45
CA THR A 330 34.41 -5.13 2.51
C THR A 330 33.21 -4.36 3.08
N CYS A 331 33.39 -3.59 4.14
CA CYS A 331 32.34 -2.73 4.70
C CYS A 331 31.83 -1.71 3.68
N VAL A 332 32.72 -1.07 2.91
CA VAL A 332 32.33 -0.17 1.79
C VAL A 332 31.55 -0.91 0.71
N HIS A 333 31.99 -2.11 0.33
CA HIS A 333 31.27 -2.92 -0.65
C HIS A 333 29.85 -3.25 -0.16
N GLN A 334 29.71 -3.67 1.11
CA GLN A 334 28.41 -4.00 1.68
C GLN A 334 27.51 -2.76 1.84
N SER A 335 28.04 -1.59 2.21
CA SER A 335 27.27 -0.35 2.29
C SER A 335 26.72 0.07 0.92
N LEU A 336 27.55 0.00 -0.13
CA LEU A 336 27.12 0.28 -1.50
C LEU A 336 26.06 -0.72 -1.98
N LEU A 337 26.19 -2.02 -1.66
CA LEU A 337 25.14 -2.99 -1.99
C LEU A 337 23.80 -2.60 -1.36
N ILE A 338 23.78 -2.15 -0.10
CA ILE A 338 22.56 -1.67 0.57
C ILE A 338 22.04 -0.41 -0.13
N GLN A 339 22.89 0.58 -0.42
CA GLN A 339 22.51 1.81 -1.11
C GLN A 339 21.80 1.53 -2.44
N TYR A 340 22.41 0.69 -3.29
CA TYR A 340 21.82 0.29 -4.58
C TYR A 340 20.52 -0.51 -4.40
N CYS A 341 20.45 -1.41 -3.42
CA CYS A 341 19.23 -2.16 -3.13
C CYS A 341 18.08 -1.25 -2.64
N ARG A 342 18.37 -0.21 -1.85
CA ARG A 342 17.39 0.79 -1.40
C ARG A 342 16.81 1.56 -2.59
N GLN A 343 17.66 2.05 -3.48
CA GLN A 343 17.24 2.83 -4.66
C GLN A 343 16.33 2.04 -5.61
N LEU A 344 16.54 0.72 -5.75
CA LEU A 344 15.73 -0.13 -6.62
C LEU A 344 14.46 -0.70 -5.96
N GLY A 345 14.32 -0.57 -4.65
CA GLY A 345 13.17 -1.09 -3.88
C GLY A 345 13.14 -2.62 -3.74
N ARG A 346 12.13 -3.13 -3.02
CA ARG A 346 12.05 -4.53 -2.57
C ARG A 346 12.10 -5.56 -3.70
N ASP A 347 11.40 -5.29 -4.80
CA ASP A 347 11.35 -6.19 -5.97
C ASP A 347 12.57 -6.03 -6.90
N GLY A 348 13.37 -4.97 -6.69
CA GLY A 348 14.55 -4.65 -7.50
C GLY A 348 15.85 -5.28 -7.01
N VAL A 349 15.91 -5.77 -5.76
CA VAL A 349 17.11 -6.42 -5.17
C VAL A 349 17.61 -7.58 -6.04
N GLY A 350 16.73 -8.53 -6.36
CA GLY A 350 17.11 -9.68 -7.20
C GLY A 350 17.55 -9.28 -8.61
N LEU A 351 16.97 -8.21 -9.17
CA LEU A 351 17.34 -7.68 -10.47
C LEU A 351 18.73 -7.03 -10.43
N PHE A 352 19.04 -6.27 -9.38
CA PHE A 352 20.35 -5.68 -9.15
C PHE A 352 21.44 -6.76 -9.07
N PHE A 353 21.25 -7.77 -8.21
CA PHE A 353 22.21 -8.87 -8.07
C PHE A 353 22.38 -9.68 -9.36
N LYS A 354 21.32 -9.83 -10.17
CA LYS A 354 21.43 -10.43 -11.51
C LYS A 354 22.27 -9.58 -12.46
N ARG A 355 22.08 -8.25 -12.45
CA ARG A 355 22.81 -7.31 -13.31
C ARG A 355 24.29 -7.22 -12.95
N ILE A 356 24.62 -7.13 -11.66
CA ILE A 356 26.01 -6.99 -11.19
C ILE A 356 26.83 -8.28 -11.36
N THR A 357 26.19 -9.45 -11.31
CA THR A 357 26.84 -10.76 -11.54
C THR A 357 26.92 -11.16 -13.01
N THR A 358 26.22 -10.46 -13.90
CA THR A 358 26.27 -10.72 -15.35
C THR A 358 27.56 -10.17 -15.94
N LYS A 359 28.38 -11.06 -16.52
CA LYS A 359 29.66 -10.68 -17.13
C LYS A 359 29.46 -9.63 -18.24
N GLY A 360 30.19 -8.52 -18.14
CA GLY A 360 30.18 -7.45 -19.15
C GLY A 360 29.01 -6.47 -19.04
N HIS A 361 28.17 -6.57 -18.00
CA HIS A 361 27.07 -5.63 -17.78
C HIS A 361 27.59 -4.29 -17.25
N GLN A 362 27.05 -3.17 -17.73
CA GLN A 362 27.48 -1.82 -17.30
C GLN A 362 27.35 -1.59 -15.80
N ALA A 363 26.26 -2.10 -15.18
CA ALA A 363 26.07 -2.02 -13.72
C ALA A 363 27.25 -2.57 -12.90
N GLN A 364 27.93 -3.62 -13.38
CA GLN A 364 29.12 -4.14 -12.70
C GLN A 364 30.30 -3.16 -12.78
N GLN A 365 30.46 -2.48 -13.91
CA GLN A 365 31.52 -1.50 -14.11
C GLN A 365 31.30 -0.25 -13.26
N VAL A 366 30.06 0.27 -13.25
CA VAL A 366 29.68 1.43 -12.44
C VAL A 366 29.86 1.11 -10.95
N PHE A 367 29.31 -0.01 -10.47
CA PHE A 367 29.45 -0.39 -9.07
C PHE A 367 30.92 -0.55 -8.63
N ASN A 368 31.76 -1.18 -9.47
CA ASN A 368 33.18 -1.33 -9.14
C ASN A 368 33.94 -0.01 -9.15
N LYS A 369 33.53 0.93 -10.01
CA LYS A 369 34.09 2.29 -10.05
C LYS A 369 33.73 3.03 -8.76
N ASP A 370 32.47 3.03 -8.37
CA ASP A 370 32.00 3.67 -7.13
C ASP A 370 32.70 3.06 -5.91
N LEU A 371 32.80 1.73 -5.84
CA LEU A 371 33.53 1.06 -4.76
C LEU A 371 34.99 1.52 -4.66
N ALA A 372 35.66 1.73 -5.79
CA ALA A 372 37.03 2.23 -5.79
C ALA A 372 37.09 3.69 -5.31
N GLU A 373 36.22 4.56 -5.83
CA GLU A 373 36.18 5.98 -5.48
C GLU A 373 35.82 6.19 -4.00
N THR A 374 34.76 5.55 -3.51
CA THR A 374 34.33 5.63 -2.10
C THR A 374 35.40 5.09 -1.16
N TYR A 375 36.08 3.99 -1.53
CA TYR A 375 37.14 3.43 -0.69
C TYR A 375 38.38 4.34 -0.65
N GLU A 376 38.77 4.98 -1.76
CA GLU A 376 39.86 5.96 -1.78
C GLU A 376 39.52 7.22 -0.94
N ARG A 377 38.26 7.65 -0.94
CA ARG A 377 37.81 8.73 -0.04
C ARG A 377 37.96 8.31 1.42
N ILE A 378 37.51 7.12 1.81
CA ILE A 378 37.66 6.61 3.19
C ILE A 378 39.13 6.52 3.61
N LYS A 379 40.04 6.10 2.71
CA LYS A 379 41.48 6.14 3.01
C LYS A 379 41.99 7.55 3.26
N THR A 380 41.57 8.50 2.43
CA THR A 380 41.99 9.90 2.55
C THR A 380 41.47 10.50 3.86
N SER A 381 40.19 10.28 4.19
CA SER A 381 39.59 10.72 5.44
C SER A 381 40.24 10.06 6.66
N ALA A 382 40.47 8.74 6.63
CA ALA A 382 41.16 8.04 7.72
C ALA A 382 42.60 8.54 7.92
N ALA A 383 43.32 8.85 6.84
CA ALA A 383 44.67 9.41 6.93
C ALA A 383 44.68 10.83 7.52
N ARG A 384 43.68 11.66 7.20
CA ARG A 384 43.50 12.99 7.83
C ARG A 384 43.24 12.84 9.33
N LEU A 385 42.28 12.01 9.71
CA LEU A 385 41.91 11.76 11.11
C LEU A 385 43.07 11.18 11.93
N GLN A 386 43.86 10.28 11.34
CA GLN A 386 45.03 9.70 11.99
C GLN A 386 46.15 10.72 12.16
N ASN A 387 46.31 11.67 11.23
CA ASN A 387 47.26 12.77 11.36
C ASN A 387 46.80 13.80 12.41
N GLU A 388 45.50 14.08 12.48
CA GLU A 388 44.91 14.97 13.49
C GLU A 388 45.03 14.37 14.90
N GLN A 389 44.66 13.09 15.09
CA GLN A 389 44.86 12.41 16.38
C GLN A 389 46.35 12.28 16.76
N GLY A 390 47.24 12.10 15.77
CA GLY A 390 48.69 12.11 15.98
C GLY A 390 49.24 13.50 16.33
N ALA A 391 48.62 14.57 15.85
CA ALA A 391 48.96 15.95 16.19
C ALA A 391 48.39 16.37 17.54
N SER A 392 47.16 15.97 17.89
CA SER A 392 46.52 16.20 19.19
C SER A 392 47.18 15.39 20.32
N SER A 393 47.84 14.27 20.02
CA SER A 393 48.70 13.55 20.99
C SER A 393 50.02 14.28 21.29
N ALA A 394 50.38 15.32 20.52
CA ALA A 394 51.64 16.06 20.65
C ALA A 394 51.46 17.53 21.05
N GLY A 395 50.22 18.04 21.07
CA GLY A 395 49.88 19.37 21.57
C GLY A 395 48.96 19.25 22.77
N GLU A 396 49.53 19.35 23.97
CA GLU A 396 48.75 19.70 25.16
C GLU A 396 47.97 20.98 24.84
N GLU A 397 46.64 20.97 25.01
CA GLU A 397 45.81 22.17 24.87
C GLU A 397 46.38 23.25 25.80
N GLN A 398 46.98 24.29 25.23
CA GLN A 398 47.58 25.40 25.97
C GLN A 398 46.71 26.62 25.75
N ILE A 399 46.23 27.22 26.85
CA ILE A 399 45.45 28.45 26.78
C ILE A 399 46.39 29.61 26.44
N GLN A 400 46.13 30.28 25.32
CA GLN A 400 46.86 31.45 24.86
C GLN A 400 45.90 32.63 24.73
N LEU A 401 46.24 33.76 25.35
CA LEU A 401 45.47 35.00 25.23
C LEU A 401 45.77 35.67 23.88
N HIS A 402 44.72 35.87 23.08
CA HIS A 402 44.74 36.66 21.84
C HIS A 402 43.54 37.62 21.84
N ALA A 403 43.67 38.75 21.16
CA ALA A 403 42.53 39.64 20.94
C ALA A 403 41.56 39.01 19.93
N VAL A 404 40.26 39.16 20.16
CA VAL A 404 39.22 38.57 19.29
C VAL A 404 39.12 39.31 17.95
N ASP A 405 39.43 40.60 17.92
CA ASP A 405 39.38 41.44 16.71
C ASP A 405 40.78 41.93 16.28
N PRO A 406 41.11 41.90 14.97
CA PRO A 406 42.37 42.40 14.43
C PRO A 406 42.41 43.94 14.47
N GLY A 407 42.70 44.49 15.65
CA GLY A 407 42.76 45.95 15.89
C GLY A 407 42.71 46.35 17.36
N THR A 408 42.37 45.42 18.26
CA THR A 408 42.39 45.62 19.71
C THR A 408 43.71 45.10 20.30
N GLU A 409 44.43 45.94 21.03
CA GLU A 409 45.63 45.52 21.77
C GLU A 409 45.26 45.29 23.24
N ILE A 410 45.59 44.09 23.76
CA ILE A 410 45.41 43.76 25.16
C ILE A 410 46.59 44.35 25.95
N THR A 411 46.29 45.31 26.82
CA THR A 411 47.27 45.93 27.71
C THR A 411 47.13 45.34 29.11
N ILE A 412 48.27 45.06 29.74
CA ILE A 412 48.33 44.48 31.09
C ILE A 412 48.57 45.61 32.09
N ASN A 413 47.62 45.84 33.00
CA ASN A 413 47.72 46.85 34.05
C ASN A 413 47.97 46.19 35.40
N VAL A 414 49.11 46.49 36.03
CA VAL A 414 49.45 45.97 37.36
C VAL A 414 48.99 46.96 38.44
N PRO A 415 48.17 46.54 39.41
CA PRO A 415 47.68 47.43 40.47
C PRO A 415 48.82 47.89 41.38
N GLN A 416 48.84 49.18 41.75
CA GLN A 416 49.89 49.77 42.57
C GLN A 416 49.75 49.37 44.05
N ALA A 417 50.87 49.27 44.77
CA ALA A 417 50.89 48.82 46.17
C ALA A 417 50.37 49.88 47.17
N ASP A 418 50.45 51.16 46.81
CA ASP A 418 50.21 52.30 47.71
C ASP A 418 48.95 53.11 47.35
N SER A 419 47.97 52.48 46.68
CA SER A 419 46.75 53.15 46.24
C SER A 419 45.66 53.18 47.31
N ASP A 420 45.03 54.34 47.49
CA ASP A 420 43.90 54.55 48.41
C ASP A 420 42.54 54.12 47.83
N ASP A 421 42.50 53.70 46.56
CA ASP A 421 41.26 53.29 45.89
C ASP A 421 40.85 51.85 46.28
N PRO A 422 39.59 51.65 46.74
CA PRO A 422 39.14 50.34 47.24
C PRO A 422 39.13 49.25 46.17
N VAL A 423 38.95 49.62 44.90
CA VAL A 423 38.96 48.68 43.75
C VAL A 423 40.38 48.21 43.44
N GLU A 424 41.37 49.10 43.49
CA GLU A 424 42.78 48.74 43.27
C GLU A 424 43.34 47.90 44.43
N GLN A 425 42.88 48.12 45.66
CA GLN A 425 43.24 47.30 46.82
C GLN A 425 42.72 45.85 46.71
N GLU A 426 41.53 45.66 46.13
CA GLU A 426 40.99 44.32 45.86
C GLU A 426 41.74 43.63 44.71
N ALA A 427 42.03 44.36 43.62
CA ALA A 427 42.87 43.86 42.52
C ALA A 427 44.28 43.47 42.99
N ARG A 428 44.88 44.24 43.91
CA ARG A 428 46.20 43.93 44.48
C ARG A 428 46.20 42.64 45.30
N LYS A 429 45.13 42.36 46.06
CA LYS A 429 44.98 41.08 46.79
C LYS A 429 44.90 39.88 45.85
N ILE A 430 44.25 40.05 44.69
CA ILE A 430 44.19 39.02 43.65
C ILE A 430 45.58 38.81 43.04
N PHE A 431 46.30 39.90 42.73
CA PHE A 431 47.67 39.85 42.21
C PHE A 431 48.64 39.10 43.14
N GLU A 432 48.58 39.34 44.45
CA GLU A 432 49.43 38.67 45.44
C GLU A 432 49.15 37.17 45.58
N ARG A 433 47.95 36.71 45.19
CA ARG A 433 47.58 35.29 45.23
C ARG A 433 48.17 34.49 44.07
N PHE A 434 48.60 35.14 43.00
CA PHE A 434 49.15 34.45 41.83
C PHE A 434 50.53 33.81 42.09
N PRO A 435 50.91 32.77 41.30
CA PRO A 435 52.24 32.20 41.37
C PRO A 435 53.32 33.26 41.06
N PRO A 436 54.51 33.17 41.70
CA PRO A 436 55.58 34.16 41.51
C PRO A 436 56.13 34.22 40.08
N GLY A 437 55.90 33.18 39.27
CA GLY A 437 56.21 33.20 37.84
C GLY A 437 55.24 34.08 37.04
N LEU A 438 53.95 34.05 37.39
CA LEU A 438 52.92 34.86 36.74
C LEU A 438 52.99 36.33 37.18
N GLN A 439 53.26 36.60 38.46
CA GLN A 439 53.45 37.97 38.96
C GLN A 439 54.55 38.71 38.20
N ARG A 440 55.69 38.05 37.94
CA ARG A 440 56.79 38.63 37.15
C ARG A 440 56.41 38.87 35.68
N ALA A 441 55.61 37.97 35.10
CA ALA A 441 55.14 38.10 33.72
C ALA A 441 54.09 39.22 33.58
N LEU A 442 53.30 39.48 34.61
CA LEU A 442 52.38 40.62 34.64
C LEU A 442 53.14 41.94 34.86
N GLU A 443 54.17 41.95 35.72
CA GLU A 443 55.06 43.10 35.95
C GLU A 443 55.89 43.50 34.73
N SER A 444 56.16 42.58 33.80
CA SER A 444 56.84 42.89 32.54
C SER A 444 55.92 43.52 31.49
N SER A 445 54.60 43.59 31.76
CA SER A 445 53.57 44.12 30.86
C SER A 445 53.58 43.50 29.46
N SER A 446 54.17 42.30 29.29
CA SER A 446 54.29 41.61 28.01
C SER A 446 53.32 40.44 27.92
N LEU A 447 52.38 40.51 26.97
CA LEU A 447 51.41 39.44 26.70
C LEU A 447 52.12 38.11 26.36
N ASP A 448 53.25 38.17 25.67
CA ASP A 448 54.05 37.00 25.31
C ASP A 448 54.62 36.28 26.54
N GLU A 449 55.05 37.02 27.57
CA GLU A 449 55.55 36.42 28.80
C GLU A 449 54.44 35.79 29.63
N VAL A 450 53.26 36.42 29.68
CA VAL A 450 52.06 35.86 30.34
C VAL A 450 51.61 34.58 29.64
N ASN A 451 51.53 34.58 28.30
CA ASN A 451 51.20 33.41 27.50
C ASN A 451 52.21 32.26 27.70
N LYS A 452 53.48 32.58 27.94
CA LYS A 452 54.52 31.58 28.22
C LYS A 452 54.39 30.92 29.59
N VAL A 453 53.73 31.57 30.54
CA VAL A 453 53.40 31.00 31.85
C VAL A 453 52.10 30.20 31.75
N LEU A 454 51.07 30.74 31.10
CA LEU A 454 49.79 30.06 30.87
C LEU A 454 49.97 28.76 30.05
N GLY A 455 50.87 28.73 29.07
CA GLY A 455 51.18 27.52 28.32
C GLY A 455 51.98 26.45 29.07
N LYS A 456 52.40 26.70 30.33
CA LYS A 456 53.13 25.72 31.17
C LYS A 456 52.28 25.10 32.28
N MET A 457 51.03 25.54 32.43
CA MET A 457 50.06 25.02 33.39
C MET A 457 48.96 24.24 32.65
N SER A 458 48.18 23.44 33.38
CA SER A 458 47.06 22.72 32.78
C SER A 458 45.94 23.66 32.35
N VAL A 459 45.12 23.25 31.38
CA VAL A 459 43.94 24.00 30.88
C VAL A 459 43.08 24.51 32.03
N ASP A 460 42.66 23.63 32.94
CA ASP A 460 41.82 23.99 34.08
C ASP A 460 42.44 25.08 35.00
N GLU A 461 43.77 25.05 35.17
CA GLU A 461 44.48 26.02 36.02
C GLU A 461 44.67 27.37 35.30
N ALA A 462 44.93 27.34 34.00
CA ALA A 462 45.06 28.55 33.19
C ALA A 462 43.71 29.27 33.01
N GLU A 463 42.60 28.54 32.89
CA GLU A 463 41.25 29.11 32.85
C GLU A 463 40.91 29.88 34.14
N GLU A 464 41.15 29.27 35.31
CA GLU A 464 40.91 29.92 36.61
C GLU A 464 41.77 31.19 36.75
N ILE A 465 43.02 31.15 36.29
CA ILE A 465 43.91 32.30 36.31
C ILE A 465 43.44 33.41 35.37
N VAL A 466 43.00 33.09 34.16
CA VAL A 466 42.47 34.08 33.20
C VAL A 466 41.20 34.73 33.73
N GLU A 467 40.32 33.98 34.38
CA GLU A 467 39.14 34.53 35.04
C GLU A 467 39.52 35.52 36.15
N LEU A 468 40.50 35.16 37.00
CA LEU A 468 41.02 36.04 38.06
C LEU A 468 41.72 37.30 37.50
N LEU A 469 42.40 37.20 36.35
CA LEU A 469 42.99 38.34 35.65
C LEU A 469 41.91 39.33 35.16
N GLY A 470 40.78 38.81 34.69
CA GLY A 470 39.60 39.61 34.33
C GLY A 470 38.94 40.26 35.56
N GLN A 471 38.69 39.49 36.62
CA GLN A 471 38.08 39.99 37.87
C GLN A 471 38.93 41.08 38.54
N GLY A 472 40.26 40.95 38.49
CA GLY A 472 41.18 41.94 39.03
C GLY A 472 41.46 43.13 38.09
N GLY A 473 40.79 43.22 36.93
CA GLY A 473 40.95 44.34 36.00
C GLY A 473 42.35 44.48 35.41
N MET A 474 43.16 43.41 35.46
CA MET A 474 44.55 43.41 35.02
C MET A 474 44.71 43.28 33.50
N LEU A 475 43.62 42.99 32.78
CA LEU A 475 43.55 42.96 31.33
C LEU A 475 42.62 44.09 30.85
N SER A 476 43.16 45.06 30.12
CA SER A 476 42.36 46.11 29.47
C SER A 476 42.44 46.01 27.96
N LEU A 477 41.29 46.11 27.30
CA LEU A 477 41.15 46.22 25.86
C LEU A 477 41.24 47.70 25.49
N GLN A 478 42.25 48.10 24.72
CA GLN A 478 42.33 49.45 24.19
C GLN A 478 41.93 49.43 22.71
N GLU A 479 40.85 50.13 22.38
CA GLU A 479 40.49 50.40 20.98
C GLU A 479 41.50 51.40 20.42
N GLY A 480 42.27 50.99 19.43
CA GLY A 480 43.20 51.88 18.73
C GLY A 480 42.43 53.00 18.04
N LEU A 481 42.56 54.24 18.52
CA LEU A 481 41.92 55.40 17.89
C LEU A 481 42.58 55.67 16.53
N ILE A 482 41.89 55.38 15.43
CA ILE A 482 42.38 55.65 14.07
C ILE A 482 42.17 57.15 13.75
N ASP A 483 43.27 57.90 13.58
CA ASP A 483 43.21 59.28 13.10
C ASP A 483 42.87 59.32 11.59
N ALA A 484 41.60 59.53 11.28
CA ALA A 484 41.06 59.56 9.92
C ALA A 484 41.54 60.74 9.05
N THR A 485 42.33 61.67 9.61
CA THR A 485 42.84 62.84 8.87
C THR A 485 44.21 62.63 8.24
N SER A 486 44.91 61.55 8.59
CA SER A 486 46.19 61.14 7.99
C SER A 486 46.00 60.17 6.81
N GLU A 487 46.86 60.26 5.79
CA GLU A 487 46.82 59.36 4.61
C GLU A 487 46.94 57.87 4.99
N GLU A 488 47.65 57.56 6.09
CA GLU A 488 47.76 56.18 6.60
C GLU A 488 46.50 55.72 7.32
N GLY A 489 45.80 56.63 8.01
CA GLY A 489 44.52 56.33 8.68
C GLY A 489 43.39 56.07 7.70
N GLN A 490 43.36 56.81 6.58
CA GLN A 490 42.38 56.58 5.50
C GLN A 490 42.60 55.25 4.76
N ARG A 491 43.84 54.77 4.68
CA ARG A 491 44.14 53.46 4.09
C ARG A 491 43.67 52.32 4.99
N LYS A 492 43.95 52.40 6.30
CA LYS A 492 43.48 51.41 7.27
C LYS A 492 41.95 51.36 7.36
N LEU A 493 41.27 52.52 7.31
CA LEU A 493 39.80 52.57 7.25
C LEU A 493 39.23 51.88 6.00
N LYS A 494 39.86 52.05 4.84
CA LYS A 494 39.45 51.38 3.60
C LYS A 494 39.68 49.87 3.65
N GLU A 495 40.79 49.42 4.23
CA GLU A 495 41.08 47.99 4.40
C GLU A 495 40.05 47.33 5.33
N ILE A 496 39.66 48.00 6.42
CA ILE A 496 38.62 47.51 7.34
C ILE A 496 37.24 47.46 6.66
N GLU A 497 36.86 48.49 5.87
CA GLU A 497 35.61 48.47 5.09
C GLU A 497 35.58 47.33 4.05
N GLU A 498 36.73 47.01 3.43
CA GLU A 498 36.82 45.91 2.46
C GLU A 498 36.74 44.53 3.12
N GLU A 499 37.29 44.37 4.32
CA GLU A 499 37.14 43.14 5.11
C GLU A 499 35.70 42.95 5.61
N GLU A 500 35.03 44.00 6.09
CA GLU A 500 33.60 43.92 6.44
C GLU A 500 32.73 43.58 5.23
N ARG A 501 33.03 44.16 4.05
CA ARG A 501 32.30 43.85 2.83
C ARG A 501 32.49 42.39 2.42
N ARG A 502 33.72 41.87 2.51
CA ARG A 502 34.00 40.45 2.27
C ARG A 502 33.31 39.53 3.26
N ARG A 503 33.23 39.91 4.54
CA ARG A 503 32.52 39.16 5.58
C ARG A 503 31.01 39.12 5.31
N LYS A 504 30.41 40.24 4.91
CA LYS A 504 28.98 40.30 4.49
C LYS A 504 28.70 39.55 3.18
N GLU A 505 29.65 39.55 2.23
CA GLU A 505 29.55 38.75 1.00
C GLU A 505 29.67 37.23 1.28
N ALA A 506 30.36 36.82 2.34
CA ALA A 506 30.47 35.43 2.77
C ALA A 506 29.23 34.91 3.52
N GLU A 507 28.44 35.79 4.16
CA GLU A 507 27.24 35.42 4.95
C GLU A 507 25.90 35.47 4.17
N GLY A 508 25.94 35.63 2.83
CA GLY A 508 24.86 35.35 1.87
C GLY A 508 23.38 35.30 2.34
N LEU A 509 22.76 36.44 2.62
CA LEU A 509 21.30 36.61 2.65
C LEU A 509 20.83 37.29 1.36
N GLY A 510 20.25 36.50 0.44
CA GLY A 510 19.59 37.00 -0.75
C GLY A 510 18.25 37.66 -0.41
N GLU A 511 18.11 38.96 -0.70
CA GLU A 511 16.80 39.63 -0.67
C GLU A 511 16.02 39.36 -1.98
N PRO A 512 14.70 39.09 -1.89
CA PRO A 512 13.84 38.92 -3.05
C PRO A 512 13.48 40.27 -3.69
N GLY A 513 13.52 40.32 -5.01
CA GLY A 513 13.28 41.53 -5.80
C GLY A 513 11.88 42.14 -5.64
N GLU A 514 11.85 43.46 -5.51
CA GLU A 514 10.65 44.29 -5.60
C GLU A 514 10.57 44.95 -6.98
N ALA A 515 9.40 44.82 -7.58
CA ALA A 515 9.03 45.37 -8.88
C ALA A 515 9.01 46.90 -8.87
N VAL A 516 9.52 47.52 -9.93
CA VAL A 516 9.22 48.92 -10.24
C VAL A 516 8.71 49.04 -11.67
N SER A 517 7.46 49.50 -11.74
CA SER A 517 6.77 50.00 -12.91
C SER A 517 7.51 51.16 -13.58
N SER A 518 7.66 51.09 -14.90
CA SER A 518 7.53 52.20 -15.86
C SER A 518 7.37 51.65 -17.27
#